data_AF-G5CBC8-F1
#
_entry.id   AF-G5CBC8-F1
#
_cell.length_a   1.000
_cell.length_b   1.000
_cell.length_c   1.000
_cell.angle_alpha   90.00
_cell.angle_beta   90.00
_cell.angle_gamma   90.00
#
_symmetry.space_group_name_H-M   'P 1'
#
loop_
_entity.id
_entity.type
_entity.pdbx_description
1 polymer ?
#
loop_
_entity_poly.entity_id
_entity_poly.type
_entity_poly.pdbx_seq_one_letter_code
_entity_poly.pdbx_strand_id
1 'polypeptide(L)'
;MQGAFEKPQGTVARVHEGQVIMSIPTKLQNKEHVIKSLHRAKFKFPGHQKIHISKKWGFTKFNANEFKDMATEKCLIPDGCGMKYIPNYGPLDKWWPYTPEGFHCATPPP
;
A
#
# COMPACT_ATOMS: atom_id res chain seq x y z
N MET A 1 35.75 32.12 -0.81
CA MET A 1 36.30 31.54 0.44
C MET A 1 36.90 30.19 0.10
N GLN A 2 38.20 30.00 0.32
CA GLN A 2 38.90 28.75 -0.03
C GLN A 2 38.70 27.73 1.11
N GLY A 3 38.30 26.49 0.78
CA GLY A 3 38.13 25.40 1.77
C GLY A 3 36.74 25.28 2.42
N ALA A 4 35.66 25.75 1.78
CA ALA A 4 34.31 25.78 2.34
C ALA A 4 33.52 24.45 2.25
N PHE A 5 34.17 23.31 2.05
CA PHE A 5 33.47 22.02 2.06
C PHE A 5 33.32 21.53 3.51
N GLU A 6 32.08 21.36 3.95
CA GLU A 6 31.74 21.03 5.34
C GLU A 6 31.70 19.53 5.61
N LYS A 7 31.70 19.18 6.90
CA LYS A 7 31.46 17.81 7.38
C LYS A 7 29.97 17.49 7.32
N PRO A 8 29.57 16.20 7.26
CA PRO A 8 28.16 15.83 7.24
C PRO A 8 27.42 16.31 8.50
N GLN A 9 26.36 17.11 8.32
CA GLN A 9 25.55 17.65 9.42
C GLN A 9 24.38 16.73 9.82
N GLY A 10 23.77 16.05 8.85
CA GLY A 10 22.62 15.18 9.09
C GLY A 10 22.03 14.61 7.80
N THR A 11 21.01 13.76 7.95
CA THR A 11 20.29 13.14 6.83
C THR A 11 18.95 13.81 6.59
N VAL A 12 18.56 13.91 5.32
CA VAL A 12 17.25 14.45 4.91
C VAL A 12 16.57 13.50 3.93
N ALA A 13 15.25 13.41 4.00
CA ALA A 13 14.44 12.71 3.00
C ALA A 13 14.03 13.70 1.90
N ARG A 14 14.41 13.41 0.65
CA ARG A 14 13.97 14.19 -0.52
C ARG A 14 12.58 13.70 -0.94
N VAL A 15 11.62 14.60 -0.98
CA VAL A 15 10.21 14.29 -1.29
C VAL A 15 9.78 15.11 -2.50
N HIS A 16 9.16 14.46 -3.48
CA HIS A 16 8.59 15.09 -4.68
C HIS A 16 7.12 15.44 -4.49
N GLU A 17 6.58 16.28 -5.38
CA GLU A 17 5.15 16.55 -5.40
C GLU A 17 4.35 15.27 -5.70
N GLY A 18 3.25 15.07 -4.96
CA GLY A 18 2.42 13.86 -5.07
C GLY A 18 2.99 12.61 -4.39
N GLN A 19 4.22 12.66 -3.85
CA GLN A 19 4.80 11.54 -3.12
C GLN A 19 4.15 11.37 -1.74
N VAL A 20 3.79 10.14 -1.40
CA VAL A 20 3.22 9.80 -0.09
C VAL A 20 4.33 9.74 0.95
N ILE A 21 4.21 10.53 2.03
CA ILE A 21 5.17 10.55 3.15
C ILE A 21 4.80 9.52 4.22
N MET A 22 3.54 9.50 4.63
CA MET A 22 3.01 8.59 5.64
C MET A 22 1.69 7.99 5.15
N SER A 23 1.49 6.71 5.41
CA SER A 23 0.27 5.97 5.09
C SER A 23 -0.13 5.08 6.26
N ILE A 24 -1.41 5.09 6.61
CA ILE A 24 -1.93 4.33 7.75
C ILE A 24 -3.16 3.53 7.28
N PRO A 25 -3.18 2.19 7.43
CA PRO A 25 -4.34 1.36 7.15
C PRO A 25 -5.11 1.17 8.44
N THR A 26 -6.41 1.48 8.44
CA THR A 26 -7.28 1.25 9.59
C THR A 26 -8.62 0.70 9.16
N LYS A 27 -9.36 0.14 10.12
CA LYS A 27 -10.78 -0.14 9.96
C LYS A 27 -11.55 1.16 9.69
N LEU A 28 -12.67 1.06 8.98
CA LEU A 28 -13.49 2.20 8.59
C LEU A 28 -13.99 3.03 9.78
N GLN A 29 -14.24 2.36 10.91
CA GLN A 29 -14.68 2.99 12.17
C GLN A 29 -13.69 4.04 12.70
N ASN A 30 -12.39 3.87 12.47
CA ASN A 30 -11.36 4.74 13.06
C ASN A 30 -10.93 5.88 12.13
N LYS A 31 -11.63 6.07 11.01
CA LYS A 31 -11.28 7.03 9.96
C LYS A 31 -11.06 8.44 10.48
N GLU A 32 -11.97 8.95 11.28
CA GLU A 32 -11.92 10.34 11.80
C GLU A 32 -10.73 10.55 12.74
N HIS A 33 -10.44 9.56 13.58
CA HIS A 33 -9.29 9.59 14.48
C HIS A 33 -7.96 9.65 13.70
N VAL A 34 -7.84 8.90 12.62
CA VAL A 34 -6.64 8.90 11.76
C VAL A 34 -6.48 10.24 11.05
N ILE A 35 -7.56 10.81 10.50
CA ILE A 35 -7.52 12.12 9.84
C ILE A 35 -7.04 13.19 10.82
N LYS A 36 -7.55 13.19 12.06
CA LYS A 36 -7.12 14.12 13.12
C LYS A 36 -5.65 13.93 13.49
N SER A 37 -5.17 12.69 13.55
CA SER A 37 -3.77 12.37 13.84
C SER A 37 -2.84 12.88 12.73
N LEU A 38 -3.16 12.61 11.46
CA LEU A 38 -2.39 13.09 10.31
C LEU A 38 -2.41 14.62 10.20
N HIS A 39 -3.53 15.26 10.54
CA HIS A 39 -3.62 16.72 10.61
C HIS A 39 -2.67 17.30 11.65
N ARG A 40 -2.54 16.66 12.82
CA ARG A 40 -1.58 17.07 13.85
C ARG A 40 -0.14 16.81 13.41
N ALA A 41 0.13 15.68 12.77
CA ALA A 41 1.46 15.34 12.29
C ALA A 41 1.96 16.28 11.19
N LYS A 42 1.06 16.75 10.31
CA LYS A 42 1.38 17.72 9.24
C LYS A 42 2.09 18.97 9.76
N PHE A 43 1.74 19.47 10.94
CA PHE A 43 2.39 20.66 11.53
C PHE A 43 3.88 20.48 11.85
N LYS A 44 4.40 19.25 11.85
CA LYS A 44 5.83 18.98 12.06
C LYS A 44 6.64 19.01 10.77
N PHE A 45 5.99 19.05 9.61
CA PHE A 45 6.66 19.11 8.31
C PHE A 45 6.57 20.53 7.73
N PRO A 46 7.65 21.03 7.12
CA PRO A 46 7.60 22.30 6.40
C PRO A 46 6.77 22.17 5.12
N GLY A 47 6.16 23.27 4.66
CA GLY A 47 5.40 23.31 3.40
C GLY A 47 3.95 22.84 3.52
N HIS A 48 3.35 22.43 2.39
CA HIS A 48 1.94 22.07 2.31
C HIS A 48 1.70 20.60 1.95
N GLN A 49 1.32 19.79 2.94
CA GLN A 49 0.92 18.39 2.75
C GLN A 49 -0.61 18.23 2.65
N LYS A 50 -1.10 17.35 1.78
CA LYS A 50 -2.54 17.02 1.70
C LYS A 50 -2.82 15.66 2.35
N ILE A 51 -3.92 15.56 3.08
CA ILE A 51 -4.41 14.28 3.60
C ILE A 51 -5.33 13.70 2.54
N HIS A 52 -5.04 12.48 2.06
CA HIS A 52 -5.84 11.80 1.06
C HIS A 52 -6.39 10.49 1.63
N ILE A 53 -7.67 10.20 1.33
CA ILE A 53 -8.28 8.91 1.63
C ILE A 53 -8.18 8.07 0.36
N SER A 54 -7.36 7.03 0.41
CA SER A 54 -7.16 6.11 -0.70
C SER A 54 -8.41 5.29 -1.01
N LYS A 55 -8.63 4.97 -2.28
CA LYS A 55 -9.62 3.97 -2.74
C LYS A 55 -9.11 2.53 -2.66
N LYS A 56 -7.79 2.37 -2.45
CA LYS A 56 -7.12 1.07 -2.38
C LYS A 56 -7.41 0.37 -1.07
N TRP A 57 -7.35 -0.96 -1.10
CA TRP A 57 -7.47 -1.77 0.12
C TRP A 57 -6.16 -1.79 0.90
N GLY A 58 -6.10 -1.00 1.97
CA GLY A 58 -4.90 -0.91 2.82
C GLY A 58 -3.65 -0.48 2.04
N PHE A 59 -2.58 -1.27 2.12
CA PHE A 59 -1.33 -1.05 1.39
C PHE A 59 -1.22 -1.85 0.08
N THR A 60 -2.31 -2.47 -0.36
CA THR A 60 -2.31 -3.22 -1.61
C THR A 60 -2.41 -2.29 -2.81
N LYS A 61 -2.14 -2.83 -4.00
CA LYS A 61 -2.29 -2.11 -5.26
C LYS A 61 -3.76 -2.02 -5.71
N PHE A 62 -4.61 -2.92 -5.20
CA PHE A 62 -5.98 -3.14 -5.63
C PHE A 62 -6.96 -2.17 -4.98
N ASN A 63 -8.04 -1.85 -5.68
CA ASN A 63 -9.15 -1.10 -5.11
C ASN A 63 -9.93 -1.94 -4.10
N ALA A 64 -10.64 -1.27 -3.18
CA ALA A 64 -11.44 -1.97 -2.16
C ALA A 64 -12.54 -2.89 -2.74
N ASN A 65 -13.04 -2.59 -3.94
CA ASN A 65 -14.05 -3.41 -4.61
C ASN A 65 -13.40 -4.67 -5.24
N GLU A 66 -12.39 -4.46 -6.09
CA GLU A 66 -11.61 -5.55 -6.71
C GLU A 66 -11.04 -6.52 -5.68
N PHE A 67 -10.59 -6.01 -4.52
CA PHE A 67 -10.07 -6.84 -3.45
C PHE A 67 -11.11 -7.82 -2.91
N LYS A 68 -12.37 -7.40 -2.79
CA LYS A 68 -13.46 -8.27 -2.32
C LYS A 68 -13.75 -9.36 -3.35
N ASP A 69 -13.75 -9.01 -4.63
CA ASP A 69 -14.00 -9.95 -5.71
C ASP A 69 -12.90 -11.02 -5.77
N MET A 70 -11.63 -10.59 -5.82
CA MET A 70 -10.48 -11.52 -5.83
C MET A 70 -10.34 -12.35 -4.54
N ALA A 71 -10.78 -11.81 -3.39
CA ALA A 71 -10.80 -12.57 -2.14
C ALA A 71 -11.90 -13.64 -2.17
N THR A 72 -13.03 -13.35 -2.80
CA THR A 72 -14.13 -14.31 -3.01
C THR A 72 -13.71 -15.40 -4.00
N GLU A 73 -12.97 -15.02 -5.05
CA GLU A 73 -12.37 -15.94 -6.04
C GLU A 73 -11.16 -16.72 -5.51
N LYS A 74 -10.75 -16.48 -4.25
CA LYS A 74 -9.59 -17.12 -3.59
C LYS A 74 -8.24 -16.92 -4.32
N CYS A 75 -8.09 -15.87 -5.12
CA CYS A 75 -6.85 -15.57 -5.86
C CYS A 75 -5.78 -14.85 -5.03
N LEU A 76 -6.03 -14.69 -3.74
CA LEU A 76 -5.28 -13.87 -2.82
C LEU A 76 -4.86 -14.69 -1.59
N ILE A 77 -3.55 -14.84 -1.40
CA ILE A 77 -2.98 -15.62 -0.27
C ILE A 77 -2.43 -14.65 0.77
N PRO A 78 -2.88 -14.73 2.05
CA PRO A 78 -2.33 -13.90 3.11
C PRO A 78 -0.85 -14.25 3.37
N ASP A 79 0.00 -13.24 3.46
CA ASP A 79 1.45 -13.37 3.69
C ASP A 79 1.88 -12.48 4.87
N GLY A 80 1.29 -12.76 6.04
CA GLY A 80 1.47 -11.97 7.24
C GLY A 80 0.84 -10.57 7.12
N CYS A 81 1.68 -9.54 6.98
CA CYS A 81 1.22 -8.16 6.77
C CYS A 81 0.90 -7.87 5.30
N GLY A 82 1.54 -8.61 4.39
CA GLY A 82 1.35 -8.49 2.95
C GLY A 82 0.40 -9.55 2.41
N MET A 83 0.36 -9.63 1.09
CA MET A 83 -0.46 -10.60 0.39
C MET A 83 0.17 -10.98 -0.94
N LYS A 84 0.06 -12.26 -1.29
CA LYS A 84 0.52 -12.79 -2.57
C LYS A 84 -0.67 -12.94 -3.50
N TYR A 85 -0.54 -12.42 -4.71
CA TYR A 85 -1.50 -12.63 -5.79
C TYR A 85 -1.12 -13.91 -6.54
N ILE A 86 -2.11 -14.75 -6.82
CA ILE A 86 -1.96 -15.92 -7.68
C ILE A 86 -2.25 -15.48 -9.11
N PRO A 87 -1.22 -15.33 -9.98
CA PRO A 87 -1.43 -14.93 -11.38
C PRO A 87 -2.06 -16.06 -12.17
N ASN A 88 -2.81 -15.79 -13.24
CA ASN A 88 -3.43 -16.82 -14.09
C ASN A 88 -2.48 -17.57 -15.05
N TYR A 89 -1.17 -17.48 -14.83
CA TYR A 89 -0.14 -18.13 -15.65
C TYR A 89 0.97 -18.75 -14.79
N GLY A 90 1.66 -19.76 -15.33
CA GLY A 90 2.85 -20.39 -14.73
C GLY A 90 2.76 -21.91 -14.60
N PRO A 91 3.83 -22.56 -14.14
CA PRO A 91 3.88 -24.02 -14.00
C PRO A 91 2.87 -24.55 -12.96
N LEU A 92 2.03 -25.50 -13.37
CA LEU A 92 0.91 -26.03 -12.58
C LEU A 92 1.33 -26.63 -11.22
N ASP A 93 2.52 -27.22 -11.13
CA ASP A 93 3.03 -27.83 -9.89
C ASP A 93 3.16 -26.81 -8.74
N LYS A 94 3.47 -25.55 -9.08
CA LYS A 94 3.59 -24.46 -8.10
C LYS A 94 2.24 -23.86 -7.70
N TRP A 95 1.20 -24.19 -8.45
CA TRP A 95 -0.14 -23.61 -8.35
C TRP A 95 -1.11 -24.47 -7.56
N TRP A 96 -1.00 -25.78 -7.73
CA TRP A 96 -1.81 -26.80 -7.04
C TRP A 96 -1.87 -26.67 -5.50
N PRO A 97 -0.81 -26.27 -4.77
CA PRO A 97 -0.86 -26.17 -3.31
C PRO A 97 -1.78 -25.06 -2.80
N TYR A 98 -2.11 -24.09 -3.66
CA TYR A 98 -2.84 -22.88 -3.27
C TYR A 98 -4.30 -22.87 -3.71
N THR A 99 -4.71 -23.84 -4.54
CA THR A 99 -6.08 -23.98 -5.07
C THR A 99 -6.59 -25.41 -4.85
N PRO A 100 -6.99 -25.78 -3.61
CA PRO A 100 -7.48 -27.13 -3.33
C PRO A 100 -8.81 -27.48 -4.03
N GLU A 101 -9.53 -26.47 -4.58
CA GLU A 101 -10.84 -26.64 -5.24
C GLU A 101 -10.81 -26.37 -6.76
N GLY A 102 -9.65 -26.33 -7.39
CA GLY A 102 -9.55 -26.20 -8.85
C GLY A 102 -9.58 -24.75 -9.39
N PHE A 103 -9.46 -24.65 -10.72
CA PHE A 103 -9.23 -23.41 -11.48
C PHE A 103 -10.41 -22.42 -11.40
N HIS A 104 -10.47 -21.61 -10.35
CA HIS A 104 -11.53 -20.61 -10.17
C HIS A 104 -11.09 -19.15 -10.30
N CYS A 105 -9.82 -18.88 -10.61
CA CYS A 105 -9.40 -17.49 -10.84
C CYS A 105 -9.86 -17.02 -12.23
N ALA A 106 -10.97 -16.29 -12.25
CA ALA A 106 -11.39 -15.53 -13.43
C ALA A 106 -10.31 -14.50 -13.79
N THR A 107 -10.27 -14.11 -15.07
CA THR A 107 -9.37 -13.07 -15.57
C THR A 107 -9.58 -11.77 -14.79
N PRO A 108 -8.51 -11.15 -14.23
CA PRO A 108 -8.66 -9.86 -13.56
C PRO A 108 -9.13 -8.80 -14.55
N PRO A 109 -9.95 -7.81 -14.12
CA PRO A 109 -10.34 -6.69 -14.97
C PRO A 109 -9.10 -5.87 -15.40
N PRO A 110 -9.16 -5.22 -16.58
CA PRO A 110 -8.02 -4.52 -17.19
C PRO A 110 -7.48 -3.35 -16.37
#